data_AF-A0A212IB95-F1
#
_entry.id   AF-A0A212IB95-F1
#
_cell.length_a   1.000
_cell.length_b   1.000
_cell.length_c   1.000
_cell.angle_alpha   90.00
_cell.angle_beta   90.00
_cell.angle_gamma   90.00
#
_symmetry.space_group_name_H-M   'P 1'
#
loop_
_entity.id
_entity.type
_entity.pdbx_description
1 polymer ?
#
loop_
_entity_poly.entity_id
_entity_poly.type
_entity_poly.pdbx_seq_one_letter_code
_entity_poly.pdbx_strand_id
1 'polypeptide(L)'
;MRHYEIVFMVHPDQSEQVPGMIERYSAAITGAEGKIHRLEDWGRRQLAYPINKLHKAHYVLNVEFFEARRAELEAKLADVLSAAEARAEKINALETVIIASKAGDEGKLFGSIGTRDIADAVTAAGVEVAKSEVRLPNGVLRTTGEHEVSFQVHSEVFAKLTVNVVAE
;
A
#
# COMPACT_ATOMS: atom_id res chain seq x y z
N MET A 1 -15.91 4.66 6.31
CA MET A 1 -16.32 4.31 4.93
C MET A 1 -15.58 5.22 3.97
N ARG A 2 -15.11 4.70 2.84
CA ARG A 2 -14.46 5.52 1.81
C ARG A 2 -15.53 5.97 0.82
N HIS A 3 -15.74 7.28 0.75
CA HIS A 3 -16.59 7.90 -0.26
C HIS A 3 -15.72 8.24 -1.46
N TYR A 4 -16.21 7.98 -2.66
CA TYR A 4 -15.52 8.41 -3.88
C TYR A 4 -16.15 9.71 -4.35
N GLU A 5 -15.32 10.72 -4.52
CA GLU A 5 -15.72 12.00 -5.08
C GLU A 5 -15.43 11.99 -6.59
N ILE A 6 -16.49 12.10 -7.38
CA ILE A 6 -16.42 12.20 -8.83
C ILE A 6 -16.84 13.61 -9.21
N VAL A 7 -15.90 14.38 -9.75
CA VAL A 7 -16.19 15.69 -10.34
C VAL A 7 -16.17 15.52 -11.85
N PHE A 8 -17.27 15.85 -12.51
CA PHE A 8 -17.29 15.97 -13.96
C PHE A 8 -17.44 17.43 -14.39
N MET A 9 -16.84 17.73 -15.53
CA MET A 9 -16.74 19.06 -16.09
C MET A 9 -17.46 19.08 -17.44
N VAL A 10 -18.47 19.92 -17.55
CA VAL A 10 -19.25 20.08 -18.77
C VAL A 10 -18.84 21.35 -19.48
N HIS A 11 -18.83 21.28 -20.80
CA HIS A 11 -18.57 22.43 -21.66
C HIS A 11 -19.51 23.60 -21.28
N PRO A 12 -19.01 24.86 -21.20
CA PRO A 12 -19.82 25.99 -20.75
C PRO A 12 -21.09 26.18 -21.59
N ASP A 13 -21.02 25.97 -22.91
CA ASP A 13 -22.18 26.13 -23.81
C ASP A 13 -23.27 25.06 -23.60
N GLN A 14 -22.94 23.93 -22.99
CA GLN A 14 -23.87 22.83 -22.72
C GLN A 14 -24.42 22.84 -21.29
N SER A 15 -24.23 23.95 -20.56
CA SER A 15 -24.68 24.06 -19.16
C SER A 15 -26.18 23.80 -18.97
N GLU A 16 -27.01 24.12 -19.94
CA GLU A 16 -28.46 23.90 -19.86
C GLU A 16 -28.83 22.40 -19.90
N GLN A 17 -27.94 21.57 -20.43
CA GLN A 17 -28.14 20.11 -20.53
C GLN A 17 -27.66 19.37 -19.27
N VAL A 18 -27.01 20.07 -18.33
CA VAL A 18 -26.43 19.48 -17.12
C VAL A 18 -27.48 18.74 -16.28
N PRO A 19 -28.71 19.26 -16.03
CA PRO A 19 -29.72 18.50 -15.28
C PRO A 19 -30.06 17.15 -15.91
N GLY A 20 -30.23 17.10 -17.24
CA GLY A 20 -30.50 15.84 -17.95
C GLY A 20 -29.28 14.92 -18.07
N MET A 21 -28.06 15.45 -17.97
CA MET A 21 -26.85 14.63 -17.84
C MET A 21 -26.77 14.02 -16.44
N ILE A 22 -27.00 14.81 -15.39
CA ILE A 22 -27.05 14.36 -14.00
C ILE A 22 -28.02 13.19 -13.84
N GLU A 23 -29.22 13.31 -14.40
CA GLU A 23 -30.25 12.28 -14.30
C GLU A 23 -29.81 10.96 -14.97
N ARG A 24 -29.23 11.05 -16.18
CA ARG A 24 -28.68 9.89 -16.90
C ARG A 24 -27.53 9.22 -16.16
N TYR A 25 -26.58 10.01 -15.64
CA TYR A 25 -25.47 9.47 -14.85
C TYR A 25 -25.96 8.83 -13.56
N SER A 26 -26.87 9.50 -12.86
CA SER A 26 -27.46 8.98 -11.61
C SER A 26 -28.17 7.64 -11.81
N ALA A 27 -28.90 7.50 -12.92
CA ALA A 27 -29.52 6.24 -13.30
C ALA A 27 -28.49 5.13 -13.59
N ALA A 28 -27.40 5.45 -14.30
CA ALA A 28 -26.34 4.49 -14.60
C ALA A 28 -25.61 4.02 -13.33
N ILE A 29 -25.34 4.92 -12.40
CA ILE A 29 -24.68 4.61 -11.12
C ILE A 29 -25.58 3.73 -10.26
N THR A 30 -26.86 4.08 -10.13
CA THR A 30 -27.83 3.31 -9.37
C THR A 30 -28.04 1.93 -9.98
N GLY A 31 -28.04 1.82 -11.31
CA GLY A 31 -28.11 0.55 -12.03
C GLY A 31 -26.90 -0.35 -11.85
N ALA A 32 -25.73 0.22 -11.51
CA ALA A 32 -24.52 -0.51 -11.18
C ALA A 32 -24.38 -0.78 -9.67
N GLU A 33 -25.48 -0.74 -8.92
CA GLU A 33 -25.54 -0.93 -7.46
C GLU A 33 -24.74 0.14 -6.67
N GLY A 34 -24.51 1.30 -7.27
CA GLY A 34 -23.96 2.47 -6.62
C GLY A 34 -25.05 3.27 -5.90
N LYS A 35 -24.70 3.91 -4.77
CA LYS A 35 -25.54 4.86 -4.05
C LYS A 35 -24.92 6.25 -4.13
N ILE A 36 -25.72 7.25 -4.49
CA ILE A 36 -25.31 8.65 -4.49
C ILE A 36 -25.63 9.25 -3.12
N HIS A 37 -24.58 9.67 -2.40
CA HIS A 37 -24.73 10.28 -1.08
C HIS A 37 -24.92 11.78 -1.14
N ARG A 38 -24.21 12.44 -2.06
CA ARG A 38 -24.22 13.89 -2.18
C ARG A 38 -24.03 14.26 -3.64
N LEU A 39 -24.95 15.08 -4.13
CA LEU A 39 -24.88 15.68 -5.45
C LEU A 39 -24.86 17.19 -5.29
N GLU A 40 -23.82 17.83 -5.81
CA GLU A 40 -23.67 19.28 -5.78
C GLU A 40 -23.42 19.79 -7.19
N ASP A 41 -24.30 20.67 -7.66
CA ASP A 41 -24.07 21.48 -8.84
C ASP A 41 -23.30 22.75 -8.41
N TRP A 42 -22.06 22.87 -8.89
CA TRP A 42 -21.18 23.99 -8.60
C TRP A 42 -21.28 25.12 -9.64
N GLY A 43 -22.05 24.92 -10.70
CA GLY A 43 -22.26 25.85 -11.78
C GLY A 43 -21.00 26.12 -12.60
N ARG A 44 -21.04 27.23 -13.36
CA ARG A 44 -19.91 27.68 -14.18
C ARG A 44 -18.82 28.31 -13.32
N ARG A 45 -17.62 27.73 -13.33
CA ARG A 45 -16.44 28.25 -12.62
C ARG A 45 -15.24 28.39 -13.56
N GLN A 46 -14.29 29.21 -13.14
CA GLN A 46 -13.04 29.43 -13.88
C GLN A 46 -12.11 28.22 -13.73
N LEU A 47 -11.54 27.80 -14.85
CA LEU A 47 -10.53 26.73 -14.89
C LEU A 47 -9.19 27.25 -14.40
N ALA A 48 -8.41 26.38 -13.75
CA ALA A 48 -7.03 26.70 -13.37
C ALA A 48 -6.14 26.99 -14.59
N TYR A 49 -6.42 26.32 -15.71
CA TYR A 49 -5.75 26.52 -17.00
C TYR A 49 -6.74 26.24 -18.15
N PRO A 50 -6.52 26.84 -19.34
CA PRO A 50 -7.43 26.63 -20.45
C PRO A 50 -7.38 25.19 -20.98
N ILE A 51 -8.55 24.56 -21.11
CA ILE A 51 -8.69 23.25 -21.75
C ILE A 51 -9.38 23.47 -23.09
N ASN A 52 -8.75 23.07 -24.20
CA ASN A 52 -9.26 23.28 -25.55
C ASN A 52 -9.68 24.76 -25.82
N LYS A 53 -8.85 25.72 -25.39
CA LYS A 53 -9.10 27.19 -25.48
C LYS A 53 -10.28 27.71 -24.65
N LEU A 54 -10.86 26.91 -23.76
CA LEU A 54 -11.92 27.32 -22.85
C LEU A 54 -11.34 27.69 -21.49
N HIS A 55 -11.81 28.78 -20.90
CA HIS A 55 -11.37 29.27 -19.59
C HIS A 55 -12.38 29.01 -18.47
N LYS A 56 -13.57 28.50 -18.80
CA LYS A 56 -14.64 28.19 -17.86
C LYS A 56 -15.20 26.81 -18.17
N ALA A 57 -15.62 26.10 -17.13
CA ALA A 57 -16.39 24.87 -17.25
C ALA A 57 -17.53 24.88 -16.23
N HIS A 58 -18.58 24.11 -16.51
CA HIS A 58 -19.63 23.85 -15.54
C HIS A 58 -19.24 22.62 -14.73
N TYR A 59 -19.19 22.76 -13.40
CA TYR A 59 -18.74 21.70 -12.51
C TYR A 59 -19.91 21.06 -11.80
N VAL A 60 -19.90 19.73 -11.74
CA VAL A 60 -20.83 18.97 -10.92
C VAL A 60 -20.02 17.94 -10.14
N LEU A 61 -20.24 17.92 -8.83
CA LEU A 61 -19.67 16.95 -7.91
C LEU A 61 -20.73 15.90 -7.58
N ASN A 62 -20.35 14.63 -7.71
CA ASN A 62 -21.10 13.49 -7.26
C ASN A 62 -20.27 12.69 -6.27
N VAL A 63 -20.83 12.40 -5.09
CA VAL A 63 -20.20 11.55 -4.09
C VAL A 63 -20.92 10.21 -4.08
N GLU A 64 -20.21 9.18 -4.53
CA GLU A 64 -20.74 7.86 -4.78
C GLU A 64 -20.21 6.83 -3.78
N PHE A 65 -21.03 5.81 -3.55
CA PHE A 65 -20.73 4.67 -2.69
C PHE A 65 -21.08 3.37 -3.41
N PHE A 66 -20.08 2.52 -3.65
CA PHE A 66 -20.25 1.25 -4.34
C PHE A 66 -20.17 0.08 -3.34
N GLU A 67 -21.32 -0.44 -2.92
CA GLU A 67 -21.39 -1.56 -1.96
C GLU A 67 -20.91 -2.88 -2.57
N ALA A 68 -21.29 -3.16 -3.82
CA ALA A 68 -20.94 -4.42 -4.48
C ALA A 68 -19.43 -4.59 -4.68
N ARG A 69 -18.75 -3.52 -5.14
CA ARG A 69 -17.29 -3.51 -5.28
C ARG A 69 -16.56 -3.48 -3.94
N ARG A 70 -17.19 -2.97 -2.89
CA ARG A 70 -16.64 -3.02 -1.52
C ARG A 70 -16.47 -4.44 -1.05
N ALA A 71 -17.51 -5.29 -1.11
CA ALA A 71 -17.43 -6.65 -0.59
C ALA A 71 -16.30 -7.45 -1.26
N GLU A 72 -16.15 -7.31 -2.58
CA GLU A 72 -15.09 -7.96 -3.35
C GLU A 72 -13.68 -7.44 -2.96
N LEU A 73 -13.53 -6.12 -2.81
CA LEU A 73 -12.24 -5.51 -2.46
C LEU A 73 -11.89 -5.73 -0.99
N GLU A 74 -12.85 -5.68 -0.07
CA GLU A 74 -12.64 -5.97 1.35
C GLU A 74 -12.28 -7.44 1.57
N ALA A 75 -12.92 -8.37 0.85
CA ALA A 75 -12.52 -9.78 0.88
C ALA A 75 -11.08 -9.94 0.39
N LYS A 76 -10.72 -9.35 -0.75
CA LYS A 76 -9.34 -9.39 -1.27
C LYS A 76 -8.32 -8.78 -0.31
N LEU A 77 -8.65 -7.66 0.33
CA LEU A 77 -7.77 -7.02 1.31
C LEU A 77 -7.62 -7.87 2.58
N ALA A 78 -8.71 -8.46 3.07
CA ALA A 78 -8.70 -9.37 4.22
C ALA A 78 -7.88 -10.63 3.94
N ASP A 79 -8.01 -11.22 2.74
CA ASP A 79 -7.24 -12.39 2.32
C ASP A 79 -5.73 -12.07 2.30
N VAL A 80 -5.35 -10.90 1.76
CA VAL A 80 -3.94 -10.45 1.74
C VAL A 80 -3.41 -10.21 3.14
N LEU A 81 -4.22 -9.60 4.02
CA LEU A 81 -3.84 -9.33 5.40
C LEU A 81 -3.66 -10.63 6.19
N SER A 82 -4.61 -11.57 6.09
CA SER A 82 -4.52 -12.87 6.75
C SER A 82 -3.32 -13.69 6.24
N ALA A 83 -3.04 -13.66 4.94
CA ALA A 83 -1.85 -14.31 4.39
C ALA A 83 -0.54 -13.66 4.87
N ALA A 84 -0.54 -12.34 5.12
CA ALA A 84 0.62 -11.64 5.67
C ALA A 84 0.83 -11.93 7.16
N GLU A 85 -0.24 -11.99 7.96
CA GLU A 85 -0.18 -12.38 9.38
C GLU A 85 0.35 -13.80 9.55
N ALA A 86 -0.17 -14.76 8.80
CA ALA A 86 0.32 -16.14 8.82
C ALA A 86 1.81 -16.24 8.43
N ARG A 87 2.29 -15.35 7.55
CA ARG A 87 3.71 -15.30 7.19
C ARG A 87 4.55 -14.65 8.29
N ALA A 88 4.05 -13.60 8.93
CA ALA A 88 4.71 -12.97 10.08
C ALA A 88 4.84 -13.93 11.27
N GLU A 89 3.82 -14.75 11.54
CA GLU A 89 3.89 -15.81 12.56
C GLU A 89 4.99 -16.83 12.23
N LYS A 90 5.10 -17.27 10.97
CA LYS A 90 6.17 -18.16 10.54
C LYS A 90 7.55 -17.55 10.74
N ILE A 91 7.71 -16.25 10.50
CA ILE A 91 8.98 -15.54 10.74
C ILE A 91 9.29 -15.47 12.24
N ASN A 92 8.30 -15.11 13.06
CA ASN A 92 8.50 -15.05 14.52
C ASN A 92 8.82 -16.44 15.10
N ALA A 93 8.24 -17.51 14.55
CA ALA A 93 8.47 -18.89 14.98
C ALA A 93 9.89 -19.40 14.67
N LEU A 94 10.63 -18.76 13.76
CA LEU A 94 12.02 -19.14 13.50
C LEU A 94 12.95 -18.76 14.66
N GLU A 95 12.56 -17.81 15.52
CA GLU A 95 13.23 -17.26 16.73
C GLU A 95 14.70 -16.83 16.57
N THR A 96 15.56 -17.68 16.03
CA THR A 96 16.97 -17.43 15.76
C THR A 96 17.37 -17.93 14.36
N VAL A 97 17.95 -17.05 13.55
CA VAL A 97 18.61 -17.43 12.28
C VAL A 97 20.10 -17.20 12.41
N ILE A 98 20.87 -18.26 12.13
CA ILE A 98 22.33 -18.25 12.23
C ILE A 98 22.91 -17.84 10.87
N ILE A 99 23.70 -16.79 10.84
CA ILE A 99 24.45 -16.37 9.66
C ILE A 99 25.94 -16.55 9.98
N ALA A 100 26.59 -17.47 9.27
CA ALA A 100 28.04 -17.65 9.32
C ALA A 100 28.72 -16.62 8.39
N SER A 101 29.66 -15.85 8.92
CA SER A 101 30.41 -14.87 8.13
C SER A 101 31.82 -14.67 8.68
N LYS A 102 32.79 -14.42 7.78
CA LYS A 102 34.20 -14.25 8.13
C LYS A 102 34.40 -13.03 9.04
N ALA A 103 34.86 -13.27 10.26
CA ALA A 103 35.16 -12.24 11.25
C ALA A 103 36.65 -12.21 11.58
N GLY A 104 37.18 -11.02 11.88
CA GLY A 104 38.54 -10.88 12.41
C GLY A 104 38.62 -11.10 13.92
N ASP A 105 39.84 -11.12 14.46
CA ASP A 105 40.19 -11.41 15.87
C ASP A 105 39.57 -10.49 16.94
N GLU A 106 38.73 -9.51 16.58
CA GLU A 106 38.05 -8.59 17.52
C GLU A 106 36.52 -8.52 17.31
N GLY A 107 35.90 -9.51 16.66
CA GLY A 107 34.44 -9.50 16.41
C GLY A 107 33.99 -8.44 15.38
N LYS A 108 34.94 -7.85 14.65
CA LYS A 108 34.69 -7.02 13.46
C LYS A 108 34.58 -7.93 12.24
N LEU A 109 33.45 -7.86 11.54
CA LEU A 109 33.24 -8.63 10.31
C LEU A 109 34.07 -8.05 9.15
N PHE A 110 34.68 -8.92 8.35
CA PHE A 110 35.42 -8.54 7.14
C PHE A 110 34.48 -8.11 5.99
N GLY A 111 33.16 -8.23 6.17
CA GLY A 111 32.12 -7.79 5.24
C GLY A 111 30.92 -7.20 5.96
N SER A 112 30.20 -6.32 5.28
CA SER A 112 28.90 -5.80 5.73
C SER A 112 27.80 -6.84 5.52
N ILE A 113 27.11 -7.27 6.57
CA ILE A 113 25.88 -8.06 6.42
C ILE A 113 24.73 -7.08 6.19
N GLY A 114 24.21 -7.09 4.96
CA GLY A 114 23.15 -6.20 4.52
C GLY A 114 21.77 -6.84 4.58
N THR A 115 20.75 -6.08 4.20
CA THR A 115 19.36 -6.56 4.09
C THR A 115 19.21 -7.73 3.11
N ARG A 116 20.11 -7.87 2.13
CA ARG A 116 20.09 -8.96 1.17
C ARG A 116 20.50 -10.28 1.80
N ASP A 117 21.63 -10.32 2.50
CA ASP A 117 22.15 -11.56 3.10
C ASP A 117 21.21 -12.08 4.20
N ILE A 118 20.56 -11.16 4.92
CA ILE A 118 19.51 -11.49 5.91
C ILE A 118 18.28 -12.07 5.21
N ALA A 119 17.82 -11.47 4.11
CA ALA A 119 16.69 -12.00 3.36
C ALA A 119 16.98 -13.39 2.77
N ASP A 120 18.20 -13.60 2.26
CA ASP A 120 18.62 -14.90 1.70
C ASP A 120 18.68 -15.97 2.81
N ALA A 121 19.19 -15.64 4.00
CA ALA A 121 19.24 -16.55 5.14
C ALA A 121 17.83 -16.92 5.66
N VAL A 122 16.91 -15.96 5.72
CA VAL A 122 15.51 -16.22 6.12
C VAL A 122 14.77 -17.03 5.03
N THR A 123 15.06 -16.77 3.76
CA THR A 123 14.54 -17.57 2.64
C THR A 123 15.04 -19.01 2.69
N ALA A 124 16.32 -19.22 3.04
CA ALA A 124 16.88 -20.56 3.27
C ALA A 124 16.26 -21.27 4.48
N ALA A 125 15.82 -20.52 5.50
CA ALA A 125 15.08 -21.03 6.64
C ALA A 125 13.60 -21.37 6.34
N GLY A 126 13.13 -21.12 5.12
CA GLY A 126 11.83 -21.59 4.63
C GLY A 126 10.72 -20.52 4.56
N VAL A 127 11.04 -19.24 4.74
CA VAL A 127 10.08 -18.14 4.53
C VAL A 127 10.59 -17.19 3.45
N GLU A 128 9.87 -17.08 2.33
CA GLU A 128 10.18 -16.12 1.29
C GLU A 128 10.03 -14.69 1.82
N VAL A 129 11.15 -13.98 1.91
CA VAL A 129 11.23 -12.59 2.36
C VAL A 129 12.01 -11.78 1.33
N ALA A 130 11.49 -10.61 0.97
CA ALA A 130 12.19 -9.70 0.06
C ALA A 130 13.13 -8.75 0.83
N LYS A 131 14.25 -8.36 0.21
CA LYS A 131 15.19 -7.36 0.77
C LYS A 131 14.55 -6.01 1.16
N SER A 132 13.42 -5.66 0.53
CA SER A 132 12.65 -4.44 0.79
C SER A 132 11.80 -4.50 2.06
N GLU A 133 11.51 -5.71 2.53
CA GLU A 133 10.73 -5.97 3.75
C GLU A 133 11.62 -5.93 4.99
N VAL A 134 12.94 -6.07 4.83
CA VAL A 134 13.90 -5.99 5.94
C VAL A 134 14.08 -4.54 6.39
N ARG A 135 13.91 -4.30 7.69
CA ARG A 135 14.12 -3.01 8.36
C ARG A 135 15.20 -3.20 9.43
N LEU A 136 16.33 -2.53 9.22
CA LEU A 136 17.47 -2.52 10.12
C LEU A 136 17.49 -1.19 10.90
N PRO A 137 17.05 -1.14 12.17
CA PRO A 137 17.04 0.10 12.94
C PRO A 137 18.45 0.65 13.18
N ASN A 138 19.44 -0.24 13.33
CA ASN A 138 20.84 0.12 13.60
C ASN A 138 21.72 0.14 12.33
N GLY A 139 21.10 -0.03 11.14
CA GLY A 139 21.82 -0.13 9.88
C GLY A 139 22.54 -1.46 9.68
N VAL A 140 23.58 -1.44 8.86
CA VAL A 140 24.33 -2.63 8.42
C VAL A 140 25.08 -3.28 9.59
N LEU A 141 24.98 -4.61 9.73
CA LEU A 141 25.65 -5.33 10.81
C LEU A 141 27.15 -5.50 10.49
N ARG A 142 28.01 -5.03 11.40
CA ARG A 142 29.48 -5.09 11.30
C ARG A 142 30.15 -5.78 12.50
N THR A 143 29.36 -6.21 13.47
CA THR A 143 29.81 -6.92 14.67
C THR A 143 29.19 -8.30 14.74
N THR A 144 29.96 -9.27 15.23
CA THR A 144 29.44 -10.59 15.62
C THR A 144 28.56 -10.48 16.86
N GLY A 145 27.57 -11.38 16.99
CA GLY A 145 26.61 -11.38 18.10
C GLY A 145 25.15 -11.38 17.66
N GLU A 146 24.25 -11.26 18.64
CA GLU A 146 22.81 -11.24 18.44
C GLU A 146 22.32 -9.84 18.05
N HIS A 147 21.59 -9.76 16.95
CA HIS A 147 21.01 -8.52 16.45
C HIS A 147 19.51 -8.69 16.19
N GLU A 148 18.69 -7.80 16.76
CA GLU A 148 17.25 -7.77 16.49
C GLU A 148 16.98 -7.12 15.13
N VAL A 149 16.31 -7.85 14.23
CA VAL A 149 15.92 -7.38 12.91
C VAL A 149 14.40 -7.36 12.81
N SER A 150 13.86 -6.23 12.37
CA SER A 150 12.43 -6.08 12.11
C SER A 150 12.12 -6.33 10.63
N PHE A 151 11.04 -7.05 10.36
CA PHE A 151 10.53 -7.33 9.02
C PHE A 151 9.15 -6.71 8.85
N GLN A 152 8.98 -5.91 7.81
CA GLN A 152 7.70 -5.34 7.43
C GLN A 152 7.11 -6.16 6.28
N VAL A 153 6.27 -7.14 6.62
CA VAL A 153 5.66 -8.07 5.64
C VAL A 153 4.45 -7.43 4.95
N HIS A 154 3.76 -6.51 5.65
CA HIS A 154 2.66 -5.72 5.12
C HIS A 154 2.66 -4.32 5.76
N SER A 155 1.86 -3.38 5.25
CA SER A 155 1.80 -2.00 5.76
C SER A 155 1.46 -1.91 7.26
N GLU A 156 0.78 -2.92 7.79
CA GLU A 156 0.28 -2.99 9.17
C GLU A 156 0.86 -4.17 9.96
N VAL A 157 1.65 -5.05 9.34
CA VAL A 157 2.16 -6.29 9.96
C VAL A 157 3.68 -6.26 10.03
N PHE A 158 4.20 -6.29 11.26
CA PHE A 158 5.62 -6.34 11.56
C PHE A 158 5.98 -7.65 12.27
N ALA A 159 7.07 -8.28 11.85
CA ALA A 159 7.68 -9.43 12.51
C ALA A 159 9.04 -9.04 13.08
N LYS A 160 9.46 -9.68 14.16
CA LYS A 160 10.75 -9.45 14.83
C LYS A 160 11.49 -10.76 14.89
N LEU A 161 12.76 -10.74 14.49
CA LEU A 161 13.61 -11.93 14.47
C LEU A 161 15.00 -11.56 15.00
N THR A 162 15.55 -12.42 15.85
CA THR A 162 16.93 -12.28 16.31
C THR A 162 17.85 -13.01 15.32
N VAL A 163 18.78 -12.28 14.73
CA VAL A 163 19.80 -12.83 13.84
C VAL A 163 21.08 -12.99 14.64
N ASN A 164 21.58 -14.22 14.75
CA ASN A 164 22.84 -14.51 15.42
C ASN A 164 23.96 -14.65 14.39
N VAL A 165 24.92 -13.72 14.43
CA VAL A 165 26.06 -13.73 13.52
C VAL A 165 27.25 -14.43 14.18
N VAL A 166 27.61 -15.58 13.62
CA VAL A 166 28.71 -16.44 14.11
C VAL A 166 29.92 -16.29 13.18
N ALA A 167 31.12 -16.21 13.76
CA ALA A 167 32.37 -16.16 13.02
C ALA A 167 32.69 -17.54 12.39
N GLU A 168 33.01 -17.53 11.09
CA GLU A 168 33.68 -18.64 10.40
C GLU A 168 35.17 -18.31 10.16
#